data_AF-T0ZRH2-F1
#
_entry.id   AF-T0ZRH2-F1
#
_cell.length_a   1.000
_cell.length_b   1.000
_cell.length_c   1.000
_cell.angle_alpha   90.00
_cell.angle_beta   90.00
_cell.angle_gamma   90.00
#
_symmetry.space_group_name_H-M   'P 1'
#
loop_
_entity.id
_entity.type
_entity.pdbx_description
1 polymer ?
#
loop_
_entity_poly.entity_id
_entity_poly.type
_entity_poly.pdbx_seq_one_letter_code
_entity_poly.pdbx_strand_id
1 'polypeptide(L)'
;MAKTPVNSQAVKTVSEAELWIVAGQDAPSKKVMELQSAGATVIQCQMDSMGRLDLFELMNLLVERHILTLLVEGGGHVTGSFLSSRLVDRIRLVVAPLIIGGDDSINWVAGGHSPGMLKEAQRFSVPIKATRLGSDVL
;
A
#
# COMPACT_ATOMS: atom_id res chain seq x y z
N MET A 1 5.36 -12.96 5.63
CA MET A 1 4.11 -13.61 6.13
C MET A 1 2.86 -13.30 5.29
N ALA A 2 2.11 -14.33 4.88
CA ALA A 2 0.79 -14.20 4.22
C ALA A 2 -0.36 -14.28 5.25
N LYS A 3 -1.01 -13.15 5.58
CA LYS A 3 -2.07 -13.07 6.61
C LYS A 3 -3.50 -12.94 6.05
N THR A 4 -3.64 -12.80 4.74
CA THR A 4 -4.95 -12.62 4.09
C THR A 4 -5.90 -13.79 4.42
N PRO A 5 -7.11 -13.51 4.95
CA PRO A 5 -8.11 -14.55 5.15
C PRO A 5 -8.61 -15.11 3.81
N VAL A 6 -8.72 -16.45 3.72
CA VAL A 6 -9.19 -17.15 2.51
C VAL A 6 -10.66 -16.83 2.22
N ASN A 7 -11.42 -16.45 3.24
CA ASN A 7 -12.81 -16.03 3.13
C ASN A 7 -13.00 -14.50 3.00
N SER A 8 -11.92 -13.75 2.76
CA SER A 8 -11.99 -12.30 2.54
C SER A 8 -12.76 -11.97 1.27
N GLN A 9 -13.30 -10.74 1.18
CA GLN A 9 -14.04 -10.32 -0.01
C GLN A 9 -13.17 -10.35 -1.27
N ALA A 10 -11.91 -9.91 -1.18
CA ALA A 10 -10.96 -9.94 -2.29
C ALA A 10 -10.80 -11.36 -2.88
N VAL A 11 -10.69 -12.38 -2.02
CA VAL A 11 -10.56 -13.78 -2.46
C VAL A 11 -11.87 -14.30 -3.05
N LYS A 12 -13.02 -13.89 -2.54
CA LYS A 12 -14.33 -14.30 -3.09
C LYS A 12 -14.60 -13.74 -4.48
N THR A 13 -14.01 -12.61 -4.83
CA THR A 13 -14.19 -11.92 -6.12
C THR A 13 -13.04 -12.20 -7.11
N VAL A 14 -12.22 -13.23 -6.90
CA VAL A 14 -11.15 -13.62 -7.83
C VAL A 14 -11.64 -13.94 -9.25
N SER A 15 -12.92 -14.31 -9.39
CA SER A 15 -13.54 -14.54 -10.70
C SER A 15 -13.92 -13.24 -11.43
N GLU A 16 -13.96 -12.12 -10.73
CA GLU A 16 -14.31 -10.80 -11.28
C GLU A 16 -13.05 -10.00 -11.68
N ALA A 17 -11.96 -10.17 -10.92
CA ALA A 17 -10.68 -9.55 -11.18
C ALA A 17 -9.54 -10.43 -10.66
N GLU A 18 -8.40 -10.40 -11.35
CA GLU A 18 -7.20 -11.10 -10.93
C GLU A 18 -6.73 -10.60 -9.56
N LEU A 19 -6.47 -11.53 -8.63
CA LEU A 19 -5.99 -11.22 -7.29
C LEU A 19 -4.55 -11.70 -7.11
N TRP A 20 -3.64 -10.74 -6.98
CA TRP A 20 -2.27 -11.02 -6.56
C TRP A 20 -2.09 -10.74 -5.07
N ILE A 21 -1.56 -11.73 -4.36
CA ILE A 21 -1.14 -11.61 -2.96
C ILE A 21 0.38 -11.66 -2.93
N VAL A 22 1.01 -10.53 -2.67
CA VAL A 22 2.45 -10.48 -2.46
C VAL A 22 2.76 -10.83 -1.01
N ALA A 23 3.62 -11.82 -0.80
CA ALA A 23 4.01 -12.27 0.52
C ALA A 23 5.53 -12.46 0.61
N GLY A 24 6.06 -12.29 1.82
CA GLY A 24 7.46 -12.59 2.10
C GLY A 24 7.80 -14.04 1.79
N GLN A 25 9.03 -14.29 1.32
CA GLN A 25 9.57 -15.65 1.05
C GLN A 25 9.45 -16.62 2.24
N ASP A 26 9.32 -16.09 3.45
CA ASP A 26 9.09 -16.81 4.70
C ASP A 26 7.63 -17.20 4.96
N ALA A 27 6.70 -16.91 4.03
CA ALA A 27 5.29 -17.16 4.22
C ALA A 27 5.00 -18.67 4.41
N PRO A 28 4.18 -19.06 5.41
CA PRO A 28 3.88 -20.47 5.65
C PRO A 28 3.29 -21.16 4.41
N SER A 29 3.93 -22.25 3.96
CA SER A 29 3.54 -22.98 2.75
C SER A 29 2.07 -23.39 2.74
N LYS A 30 1.55 -23.85 3.89
CA LYS A 30 0.13 -24.17 4.06
C LYS A 30 -0.77 -22.99 3.68
N LYS A 31 -0.44 -21.78 4.14
CA LYS A 31 -1.26 -20.59 3.90
C LYS A 31 -1.19 -20.14 2.44
N VAL A 32 -0.01 -20.26 1.83
CA VAL A 32 0.18 -20.01 0.39
C VAL A 32 -0.69 -20.96 -0.44
N MET A 33 -0.64 -22.25 -0.14
CA MET A 33 -1.46 -23.27 -0.83
C MET A 33 -2.96 -23.04 -0.66
N GLU A 34 -3.41 -22.66 0.54
CA GLU A 34 -4.82 -22.32 0.79
C GLU A 34 -5.29 -21.16 -0.10
N LEU A 35 -4.50 -20.09 -0.22
CA LEU A 35 -4.84 -18.91 -1.04
C LEU A 35 -4.80 -19.24 -2.54
N GLN A 36 -3.81 -20.02 -2.98
CA GLN A 36 -3.72 -20.48 -4.37
C GLN A 36 -4.89 -21.39 -4.75
N SER A 37 -5.28 -22.31 -3.87
CA SER A 37 -6.44 -23.19 -4.08
C SER A 37 -7.75 -22.41 -4.15
N ALA A 38 -7.80 -21.23 -3.54
CA ALA A 38 -8.94 -20.31 -3.62
C ALA A 38 -8.89 -19.37 -4.86
N GLY A 39 -7.92 -19.55 -5.76
CA GLY A 39 -7.82 -18.84 -7.03
C GLY A 39 -6.92 -17.60 -7.04
N ALA A 40 -6.28 -17.27 -5.91
CA ALA A 40 -5.35 -16.14 -5.86
C ALA A 40 -3.96 -16.52 -6.37
N THR A 41 -3.29 -15.62 -7.10
CA THR A 41 -1.86 -15.76 -7.41
C THR A 41 -1.05 -15.26 -6.22
N VAL A 42 -0.22 -16.13 -5.64
CA VAL A 42 0.69 -15.72 -4.55
C VAL A 42 2.08 -15.47 -5.13
N ILE A 43 2.58 -14.24 -5.00
CA ILE A 43 3.89 -13.81 -5.47
C ILE A 43 4.82 -13.70 -4.27
N GLN A 44 5.96 -14.40 -4.32
CA GLN A 44 6.98 -14.33 -3.29
C GLN A 44 7.85 -13.09 -3.51
N CYS A 45 8.15 -12.38 -2.43
CA CYS A 45 8.90 -11.14 -2.43
C CYS A 45 9.91 -11.18 -1.26
N GLN A 46 11.10 -10.66 -1.49
CA GLN A 46 12.14 -10.41 -0.51
C GLN A 46 11.65 -9.47 0.57
N MET A 47 12.26 -9.64 1.74
CA MET A 47 11.99 -8.82 2.90
C MET A 47 13.09 -7.78 3.07
N ASP A 48 12.74 -6.55 3.42
CA ASP A 48 13.68 -5.52 3.82
C ASP A 48 14.32 -5.86 5.18
N SER A 49 15.31 -5.06 5.58
CA SER A 49 16.01 -5.22 6.86
C SER A 49 15.10 -5.06 8.10
N MET A 50 13.89 -4.56 7.92
CA MET A 50 12.89 -4.37 8.96
C MET A 50 11.82 -5.47 8.98
N GLY A 51 11.97 -6.51 8.15
CA GLY A 51 11.01 -7.61 8.07
C GLY A 51 9.69 -7.21 7.40
N ARG A 52 9.71 -6.24 6.48
CA ARG A 52 8.60 -5.86 5.60
C ARG A 52 8.90 -6.28 4.17
N LEU A 53 7.95 -6.18 3.24
CA LEU A 53 8.25 -6.41 1.83
C LEU A 53 9.24 -5.36 1.31
N ASP A 54 10.25 -5.78 0.55
CA ASP A 54 11.13 -4.86 -0.17
C ASP A 54 10.33 -4.20 -1.31
N LEU A 55 10.13 -2.88 -1.21
CA LEU A 55 9.34 -2.15 -2.19
C LEU A 55 10.03 -2.05 -3.55
N PHE A 56 11.36 -2.03 -3.64
CA PHE A 56 12.07 -1.98 -4.92
C PHE A 56 11.96 -3.31 -5.65
N GLU A 57 12.09 -4.43 -4.94
CA GLU A 57 11.85 -5.74 -5.53
C GLU A 57 10.37 -5.91 -5.92
N LEU A 58 9.43 -5.45 -5.09
CA LEU A 58 8.01 -5.41 -5.47
C LEU A 58 7.79 -4.63 -6.77
N MET A 59 8.40 -3.45 -6.93
CA MET A 59 8.27 -2.68 -8.19
C MET A 59 8.83 -3.45 -9.39
N ASN A 60 9.97 -4.15 -9.24
CA ASN A 60 10.53 -4.98 -10.30
C ASN A 60 9.58 -6.13 -10.68
N LEU A 61 9.02 -6.82 -9.69
CA LEU A 61 8.05 -7.91 -9.90
C LEU A 61 6.78 -7.42 -10.63
N LEU A 62 6.34 -6.19 -10.37
CA LEU A 62 5.19 -5.57 -11.05
C LEU A 62 5.52 -5.20 -12.50
N VAL A 63 6.69 -4.63 -12.76
CA VAL A 63 7.13 -4.27 -14.12
C VAL A 63 7.31 -5.51 -15.01
N GLU A 64 7.89 -6.60 -14.47
CA GLU A 64 7.99 -7.89 -15.16
C GLU A 64 6.64 -8.46 -15.61
N ARG A 65 5.56 -8.07 -14.91
CA ARG A 65 4.18 -8.46 -15.21
C ARG A 65 3.40 -7.37 -15.95
N HIS A 66 4.12 -6.40 -16.53
CA HIS A 66 3.57 -5.30 -17.32
C HIS A 66 2.64 -4.35 -16.55
N ILE A 67 2.77 -4.29 -15.22
CA ILE A 67 2.07 -3.29 -14.40
C ILE A 67 2.93 -2.04 -14.31
N LEU A 68 2.52 -0.99 -15.04
CA LEU A 68 3.24 0.28 -15.14
C LEU A 68 2.68 1.40 -14.25
N THR A 69 1.46 1.22 -13.75
CA THR A 69 0.77 2.19 -12.90
C THR A 69 0.16 1.47 -11.71
N LEU A 70 0.44 1.97 -10.51
CA LEU A 70 -0.10 1.44 -9.27
C LEU A 70 -0.91 2.51 -8.56
N LEU A 71 -2.16 2.18 -8.25
CA LEU A 71 -2.94 2.93 -7.26
C LEU A 71 -2.64 2.32 -5.89
N VAL A 72 -1.92 3.05 -5.05
CA VAL A 72 -1.57 2.60 -3.70
C VAL A 72 -2.64 3.09 -2.73
N GLU A 73 -3.43 2.15 -2.24
CA GLU A 73 -4.40 2.37 -1.16
C GLU A 73 -4.03 1.47 0.03
N GLY A 74 -4.30 1.94 1.25
CA GLY A 74 -4.00 1.20 2.45
C GLY A 74 -3.87 2.08 3.69
N GLY A 75 -3.43 1.46 4.79
CA GLY A 75 -3.18 2.17 6.04
C GLY A 75 -1.90 3.01 6.00
N GLY A 76 -1.71 3.86 7.01
CA GLY A 76 -0.63 4.85 7.03
C GLY A 76 0.78 4.27 6.88
N HIS A 77 1.03 3.03 7.31
CA HIS A 77 2.34 2.38 7.12
C HIS A 77 2.66 2.02 5.67
N VAL A 78 1.64 1.67 4.86
CA VAL A 78 1.83 1.44 3.42
C VAL A 78 2.18 2.76 2.75
N THR A 79 1.35 3.79 2.97
CA THR A 79 1.58 5.15 2.47
C THR A 79 2.96 5.69 2.87
N GLY A 80 3.31 5.59 4.15
CA GLY A 80 4.60 6.04 4.67
C GLY A 80 5.79 5.29 4.06
N SER A 81 5.67 3.98 3.83
CA SER A 81 6.74 3.20 3.20
C SER A 81 6.99 3.68 1.76
N PHE A 82 5.94 3.86 0.95
CA PHE A 82 6.06 4.38 -0.42
C PHE A 82 6.62 5.81 -0.48
N LEU A 83 6.16 6.70 0.41
CA LEU A 83 6.67 8.07 0.51
C LEU A 83 8.15 8.08 0.90
N SER A 84 8.52 7.33 1.94
CA SER A 84 9.90 7.26 2.43
C SER A 84 10.88 6.69 1.40
N SER A 85 10.43 5.74 0.57
CA SER A 85 11.19 5.18 -0.56
C SER A 85 11.20 6.05 -1.81
N ARG A 86 10.53 7.21 -1.81
CA ARG A 86 10.40 8.12 -2.97
C ARG A 86 9.80 7.44 -4.21
N LEU A 87 8.86 6.52 -4.02
CA LEU A 87 8.18 5.78 -5.08
C LEU A 87 6.80 6.37 -5.45
N VAL A 88 6.52 7.61 -5.04
CA VAL A 88 5.22 8.26 -5.24
C VAL A 88 5.36 9.41 -6.22
N ASP A 89 4.67 9.31 -7.36
CA ASP A 89 4.61 10.37 -8.35
C ASP A 89 3.49 11.39 -8.08
N ARG A 90 2.35 10.90 -7.57
CA ARG A 90 1.13 11.70 -7.35
C ARG A 90 0.41 11.24 -6.10
N ILE A 91 -0.22 12.19 -5.40
CA ILE A 91 -1.07 11.93 -4.25
C ILE A 91 -2.49 12.40 -4.57
N ARG A 92 -3.48 11.57 -4.25
CA ARG A 92 -4.90 11.94 -4.23
C ARG A 92 -5.36 11.92 -2.77
N LEU A 93 -5.71 13.07 -2.20
CA LEU A 93 -6.15 13.20 -0.81
C LEU A 93 -7.62 13.55 -0.78
N VAL A 94 -8.45 12.69 -0.20
CA VAL A 94 -9.85 13.02 0.08
C VAL A 94 -9.96 13.49 1.52
N VAL A 95 -10.45 14.71 1.72
CA VAL A 95 -10.62 15.34 3.02
C VAL A 95 -12.11 15.56 3.27
N ALA A 96 -12.66 14.84 4.25
CA ALA A 96 -14.02 15.01 4.72
C ALA A 96 -14.10 16.15 5.75
N PRO A 97 -15.27 16.82 5.92
CA PRO A 97 -15.49 17.84 6.94
C PRO A 97 -15.71 17.22 8.33
N LEU A 98 -14.80 16.33 8.75
CA LEU A 98 -14.85 15.58 10.00
C LEU A 98 -13.54 15.77 10.77
N ILE A 99 -13.64 15.97 12.08
CA ILE A 99 -12.49 16.10 12.97
C ILE A 99 -12.36 14.84 13.80
N ILE A 100 -11.24 14.14 13.62
CA ILE A 100 -10.81 13.02 14.46
C ILE A 100 -9.63 13.52 15.29
N GLY A 101 -9.81 13.65 16.60
CA GLY A 101 -8.74 14.02 17.55
C GLY A 101 -8.18 12.79 18.28
N GLY A 102 -7.34 13.05 19.29
CA GLY A 102 -6.73 12.01 20.14
C GLY A 102 -5.31 11.66 19.71
N ASP A 103 -4.42 11.51 20.69
CA ASP A 103 -3.02 11.13 20.46
C ASP A 103 -2.88 9.67 19.97
N ASP A 104 -3.94 8.88 20.12
CA ASP A 104 -4.09 7.50 19.63
C ASP A 104 -4.76 7.42 18.25
N SER A 105 -5.02 8.57 17.61
CA SER A 105 -5.61 8.61 16.27
C SER A 105 -4.68 7.96 15.22
N ILE A 106 -5.31 7.36 14.20
CA ILE A 106 -4.59 6.68 13.12
C ILE A 106 -4.15 7.72 12.08
N ASN A 107 -2.84 7.87 11.93
CA ASN A 107 -2.27 8.77 10.93
C ASN A 107 -2.36 8.20 9.50
N TRP A 108 -2.65 9.07 8.52
CA TRP A 108 -2.68 8.69 7.10
C TRP A 108 -1.28 8.43 6.51
N VAL A 109 -0.22 8.96 7.14
CA VAL A 109 1.18 8.59 6.91
C VAL A 109 1.76 8.13 8.24
N ALA A 110 2.29 6.90 8.29
CA ALA A 110 2.88 6.32 9.49
C ALA A 110 4.18 5.58 9.17
N GLY A 111 5.03 5.42 10.20
CA GLY A 111 6.36 4.83 10.07
C GLY A 111 7.42 5.83 9.58
N GLY A 112 8.68 5.38 9.60
CA GLY A 112 9.82 6.25 9.32
C GLY A 112 10.11 7.24 10.45
N HIS A 113 11.00 8.20 10.17
CA HIS A 113 11.36 9.27 11.10
C HIS A 113 10.77 10.59 10.60
N SER A 114 10.18 11.38 11.50
CA SER A 114 9.79 12.75 11.18
C SER A 114 11.04 13.57 10.80
N PRO A 115 10.97 14.44 9.78
CA PRO A 115 12.06 15.36 9.51
C PRO A 115 12.29 16.27 10.72
N GLY A 116 13.56 16.57 11.02
CA GLY A 116 13.92 17.49 12.08
C GLY A 116 13.71 18.95 11.67
N MET A 117 13.75 19.21 10.35
CA MET A 117 13.52 20.54 9.77
C MET A 117 12.54 20.50 8.59
N LEU A 118 11.74 21.55 8.42
CA LEU A 118 10.79 21.67 7.30
C LEU A 118 11.45 21.53 5.91
N LYS A 119 12.70 21.97 5.76
CA LYS A 119 13.45 21.85 4.50
C LYS A 119 13.80 20.42 4.12
N GLU A 120 13.76 19.49 5.08
CA GLU A 120 14.04 18.07 4.88
C GLU A 120 12.77 17.29 4.51
N ALA A 121 11.59 17.89 4.71
CA ALA A 121 10.33 17.27 4.35
C ALA A 121 10.24 17.10 2.82
N GLN A 122 9.70 15.95 2.40
CA GLN A 122 9.43 15.70 0.99
C GLN A 122 8.40 16.72 0.47
N ARG A 123 8.79 17.48 -0.56
CA ARG A 123 7.94 18.46 -1.21
C ARG A 123 7.52 17.97 -2.58
N PHE A 124 6.22 17.94 -2.83
CA PHE A 124 5.66 17.67 -4.15
C PHE A 124 5.49 19.00 -4.90
N SER A 125 6.09 19.10 -6.09
CA SER A 125 6.06 20.29 -6.95
C SER A 125 5.09 20.15 -8.13
N VAL A 126 4.16 19.21 -8.06
CA VAL A 126 3.14 19.00 -9.09
C VAL A 126 1.97 19.98 -8.92
N PRO A 127 1.25 20.36 -9.99
CA PRO A 127 0.08 21.22 -9.89
C PRO A 127 -0.97 20.61 -8.95
N ILE A 128 -1.42 21.41 -7.97
CA ILE A 128 -2.50 21.02 -7.07
C ILE A 128 -3.83 21.34 -7.75
N LYS A 129 -4.73 20.38 -7.78
CA LYS A 129 -6.12 20.56 -8.21
C LYS A 129 -7.02 20.13 -7.07
N ALA A 130 -7.89 21.05 -6.63
CA ALA A 130 -8.92 20.76 -5.64
C ALA A 130 -10.29 20.73 -6.32
N THR A 131 -11.09 19.72 -6.01
CA THR A 131 -12.44 19.53 -6.54
C THR A 131 -13.39 19.09 -5.42
N ARG A 132 -14.62 19.60 -5.46
CA ARG A 132 -15.66 19.15 -4.53
C ARG A 132 -16.10 17.73 -4.91
N LEU A 133 -16.10 16.83 -3.95
CA LEU A 133 -16.61 15.46 -4.06
C LEU A 133 -17.73 15.27 -3.03
N GLY A 134 -18.96 15.61 -3.40
CA GLY A 134 -20.08 15.60 -2.45
C GLY A 134 -19.88 16.63 -1.33
N SER A 135 -19.78 16.17 -0.08
CA SER A 135 -19.42 17.00 1.09
C SER A 135 -17.91 17.19 1.28
N ASP A 136 -17.11 16.43 0.54
CA ASP A 136 -15.67 16.30 0.75
C ASP A 136 -14.89 17.10 -0.30
N VAL A 137 -13.57 17.19 -0.11
CA VAL A 137 -12.64 17.78 -1.08
C VAL A 137 -11.63 16.73 -1.51
N LEU A 138 -11.42 16.60 -2.82
CA LEU A 138 -10.33 15.84 -3.43
C LEU A 138 -9.29 16.80 -4.02
#